data_AF-A0A967K0S9-F1
#
_entry.id   AF-A0A967K0S9-F1
#
_cell.length_a   1.000
_cell.length_b   1.000
_cell.length_c   1.000
_cell.angle_alpha   90.00
_cell.angle_beta   90.00
_cell.angle_gamma   90.00
#
_symmetry.space_group_name_H-M   'P 1'
#
loop_
_entity.id
_entity.type
_entity.pdbx_description
1 polymer ?
#
loop_
_entity_poly.entity_id
_entity_poly.type
_entity_poly.pdbx_seq_one_letter_code
_entity_poly.pdbx_strand_id
1 'polypeptide(L)'
;SGAELVKLAGLYDPGKRVWRMPHTHFSMLDYNMPLLFPAGARPPHGGARPPDANPECQAQQPGSIIKCQSQILGEALEPVGTEHQLRYQSNRVPGRRAAYAYDIRLSGDAIPDTVREIRLEVYVAGRRYFYTFDPAPNRTFTFEWDGEDAYGRRVQGRQPITVRIGFTYDMHYGFPRGLRGERGGSFGAPGDASTFAAVARARQEGTKWVEFTGAIGTLEVSALGLGGWGLDQLHVFSPIDHTLYLGDGRRIDRSDVVGVVEHTAGKGCDESVWAIDEGPALERCVTPSAIAAGHAGEVYFIEAGNKVGVVTAEGMIREYADVPARLEEIRVGQDGRL
;
A
#
# COMPACT_ATOMS: atom_id res chain seq x y z
N SER A 1 24.69 31.34 -32.48
CA SER A 1 25.69 31.88 -33.43
C SER A 1 26.13 30.79 -34.40
N GLY A 2 26.92 31.07 -35.45
CA GLY A 2 27.40 30.02 -36.37
C GLY A 2 28.20 28.90 -35.67
N ALA A 3 29.00 29.25 -34.66
CA ALA A 3 29.77 28.29 -33.87
C ALA A 3 28.90 27.32 -33.04
N GLU A 4 27.77 27.80 -32.52
CA GLU A 4 26.79 26.97 -31.79
C GLU A 4 26.16 25.92 -32.70
N LEU A 5 25.80 26.29 -33.94
CA LEU A 5 25.21 25.36 -34.91
C LEU A 5 26.19 24.26 -35.32
N VAL A 6 27.47 24.58 -35.49
CA VAL A 6 28.54 23.60 -35.76
C VAL A 6 28.67 22.61 -34.60
N LYS A 7 28.62 23.10 -33.36
CA LYS A 7 28.70 22.23 -32.18
C LYS A 7 27.46 21.33 -32.04
N LEU A 8 26.26 21.87 -32.30
CA LEU A 8 25.03 21.09 -32.29
C LEU A 8 25.02 19.99 -33.36
N ALA A 9 25.56 20.27 -34.55
CA ALA A 9 25.69 19.29 -35.63
C ALA A 9 26.63 18.12 -35.29
N GLY A 10 27.58 18.31 -34.37
CA GLY A 10 28.43 17.23 -33.84
C GLY A 10 27.83 16.48 -32.64
N LEU A 11 26.78 17.01 -32.02
CA LEU A 11 26.17 16.43 -30.81
C LEU A 11 24.87 15.65 -31.09
N TYR A 12 24.19 15.94 -32.19
CA TYR A 12 22.89 15.37 -32.51
C TYR A 12 22.85 14.87 -33.95
N ASP A 13 22.27 13.69 -34.15
CA ASP A 13 22.03 13.13 -35.49
C ASP A 13 21.10 14.03 -36.34
N PRO A 14 21.22 13.99 -37.67
CA PRO A 14 20.30 14.67 -38.57
C PRO A 14 18.82 14.31 -38.28
N GLY A 15 17.95 15.33 -38.29
CA GLY A 15 16.51 15.18 -38.04
C GLY A 15 16.08 15.38 -36.59
N LYS A 16 17.02 15.50 -35.64
CA LYS A 16 16.71 15.89 -34.26
C LYS A 16 16.33 17.37 -34.18
N ARG A 17 15.32 17.68 -33.35
CA ARG A 17 14.86 19.05 -33.08
C ARG A 17 15.35 19.47 -31.71
N VAL A 18 16.02 20.62 -31.64
CA VAL A 18 16.48 21.25 -30.40
C VAL A 18 15.84 22.63 -30.25
N TRP A 19 15.64 23.07 -29.02
CA TRP A 19 15.19 24.43 -28.69
C TRP A 19 16.34 25.19 -28.04
N ARG A 20 16.49 26.48 -28.40
CA ARG A 20 17.44 27.39 -27.78
C ARG A 20 16.70 28.60 -27.23
N MET A 21 17.13 29.10 -26.07
CA MET A 21 16.68 30.36 -25.51
C MET A 21 17.89 31.28 -25.28
N PRO A 22 18.13 32.25 -26.19
CA PRO A 22 19.25 33.17 -26.03
C PRO A 22 18.93 34.19 -24.92
N HIS A 23 19.85 34.35 -23.98
CA HIS A 23 19.81 35.39 -22.95
C HIS A 23 20.99 36.35 -23.11
N THR A 24 20.73 37.64 -23.01
CA THR A 24 21.74 38.70 -23.10
C THR A 24 22.29 39.14 -21.74
N HIS A 25 21.72 38.62 -20.65
CA HIS A 25 22.06 38.95 -19.26
C HIS A 25 21.68 37.77 -18.35
N PHE A 26 22.24 37.72 -17.15
CA PHE A 26 21.78 36.80 -16.10
C PHE A 26 20.37 37.19 -15.67
N SER A 27 19.42 36.25 -15.80
CA SER A 27 18.00 36.47 -15.48
C SER A 27 17.60 35.69 -14.25
N MET A 28 16.67 36.24 -13.46
CA MET A 28 15.98 35.54 -12.37
C MET A 28 14.86 34.61 -12.88
N LEU A 29 14.65 34.57 -14.21
CA LEU A 29 13.70 33.67 -14.86
C LEU A 29 14.36 32.31 -15.12
N ASP A 30 13.74 31.27 -14.57
CA ASP A 30 14.09 29.89 -14.86
C ASP A 30 13.14 29.34 -15.93
N TYR A 31 13.70 28.93 -17.07
CA TYR A 31 12.96 28.34 -18.19
C TYR A 31 12.93 26.82 -18.14
N ASN A 32 13.46 26.20 -17.07
CA ASN A 32 13.15 24.83 -16.71
C ASN A 32 11.77 24.77 -16.03
N MET A 33 10.74 25.04 -16.81
CA MET A 33 9.38 25.18 -16.32
C MET A 33 8.90 23.86 -15.66
N PRO A 34 8.36 23.91 -14.42
CA PRO A 34 7.86 22.71 -13.76
C PRO A 34 6.64 22.15 -14.50
N LEU A 35 6.42 20.85 -14.32
CA LEU A 35 5.19 20.21 -14.77
C LEU A 35 4.13 20.31 -13.68
N LEU A 36 3.00 20.89 -14.03
CA LEU A 36 1.84 21.02 -13.16
C LEU A 36 0.71 20.14 -13.68
N PHE A 37 -0.06 19.58 -12.75
CA PHE A 37 -1.36 19.02 -13.09
C PHE A 37 -2.32 20.15 -13.53
N PRO A 38 -3.31 19.86 -14.39
CA PRO A 38 -4.34 20.83 -14.72
C PRO A 38 -5.14 21.23 -13.47
N ALA A 39 -5.75 22.42 -13.52
CA ALA A 39 -6.58 22.89 -12.42
C ALA A 39 -7.73 21.90 -12.15
N GLY A 40 -8.02 21.63 -10.87
CA GLY A 40 -9.05 20.67 -10.46
C GLY A 40 -8.63 19.20 -10.53
N ALA A 41 -7.40 18.89 -10.96
CA ALA A 41 -6.89 17.52 -10.93
C ALA A 41 -6.83 16.99 -9.49
N ARG A 42 -7.48 15.84 -9.29
CA ARG A 42 -7.58 15.16 -8.00
C ARG A 42 -7.35 13.66 -8.16
N PRO A 43 -6.91 12.95 -7.11
CA PRO A 43 -6.88 11.49 -7.15
C PRO A 43 -8.31 10.92 -7.31
N PRO A 44 -8.44 9.67 -7.76
CA PRO A 44 -9.73 8.99 -7.80
C PRO A 44 -10.35 8.92 -6.39
N HIS A 45 -11.66 9.16 -6.30
CA HIS A 45 -12.46 8.83 -5.13
C HIS A 45 -13.16 7.49 -5.39
N GLY A 46 -12.35 6.45 -5.49
CA GLY A 46 -12.76 5.06 -5.68
C GLY A 46 -12.65 4.27 -4.37
N GLY A 47 -12.95 2.99 -4.44
CA GLY A 47 -12.81 2.07 -3.32
C GLY A 47 -12.65 0.66 -3.82
N ALA A 48 -11.84 -0.12 -3.13
CA ALA A 48 -11.65 -1.53 -3.41
C ALA A 48 -12.36 -2.31 -2.28
N ARG A 49 -13.35 -3.15 -2.61
CA ARG A 49 -14.05 -3.99 -1.63
C ARG A 49 -13.50 -5.42 -1.68
N PRO A 50 -12.98 -5.96 -0.57
CA PRO A 50 -12.45 -7.31 -0.56
C PRO A 50 -13.55 -8.37 -0.76
N PRO A 51 -13.16 -9.58 -1.23
CA PRO A 51 -14.07 -10.71 -1.36
C PRO A 51 -14.68 -11.05 0.00
N ASP A 52 -15.94 -11.47 0.01
CA ASP A 52 -16.67 -11.89 1.21
C ASP A 52 -16.66 -10.83 2.34
N ALA A 53 -16.64 -9.53 2.00
CA ALA A 53 -16.85 -8.43 2.94
C ALA A 53 -18.31 -8.34 3.47
N ASN A 54 -19.07 -9.43 3.39
CA ASN A 54 -20.35 -9.57 4.06
C ASN A 54 -20.09 -10.24 5.41
N PRO A 55 -20.59 -9.67 6.52
CA PRO A 55 -20.43 -10.30 7.83
C PRO A 55 -20.97 -11.72 7.79
N GLU A 56 -20.30 -12.64 8.49
CA GLU A 56 -20.83 -13.99 8.73
C GLU A 56 -22.25 -13.87 9.31
N CYS A 57 -23.11 -14.86 9.01
CA CYS A 57 -24.52 -14.86 9.42
C CYS A 57 -24.68 -14.40 10.89
N GLN A 58 -25.37 -13.28 11.12
CA GLN A 58 -25.68 -12.79 12.47
C GLN A 58 -26.60 -13.74 13.28
N ALA A 59 -27.07 -14.83 12.66
CA ALA A 59 -27.60 -16.00 13.36
C ALA A 59 -27.53 -17.21 12.42
N GLN A 60 -26.53 -18.08 12.57
CA GLN A 60 -26.68 -19.45 12.10
C GLN A 60 -27.82 -20.09 12.91
N GLN A 61 -28.91 -20.48 12.24
CA GLN A 61 -29.94 -21.23 12.95
C GLN A 61 -29.39 -22.62 13.30
N PRO A 62 -29.66 -23.15 14.51
CA PRO A 62 -29.29 -24.50 14.87
C PRO A 62 -29.78 -25.50 13.83
N GLY A 63 -28.87 -26.35 13.32
CA GLY A 63 -29.18 -27.33 12.27
C GLY A 63 -29.16 -26.79 10.82
N SER A 64 -28.96 -25.49 10.60
CA SER A 64 -28.77 -24.96 9.24
C SER A 64 -27.35 -25.23 8.75
N ILE A 65 -27.26 -25.86 7.58
CA ILE A 65 -26.01 -26.08 6.85
C ILE A 65 -25.74 -24.99 5.80
N ILE A 66 -26.65 -24.03 5.63
CA ILE A 66 -26.53 -22.95 4.64
C ILE A 66 -26.13 -21.64 5.34
N LYS A 67 -25.05 -21.03 4.89
CA LYS A 67 -24.63 -19.66 5.25
C LYS A 67 -25.08 -18.69 4.14
N CYS A 68 -26.22 -18.03 4.34
CA CYS A 68 -26.90 -17.26 3.29
C CYS A 68 -26.06 -16.07 2.75
N GLN A 69 -25.46 -15.28 3.64
CA GLN A 69 -24.74 -14.04 3.28
C GLN A 69 -23.46 -14.31 2.50
N SER A 70 -22.75 -15.38 2.85
CA SER A 70 -21.51 -15.81 2.20
C SER A 70 -21.75 -16.85 1.11
N GLN A 71 -23.00 -17.32 0.96
CA GLN A 71 -23.42 -18.33 -0.01
C GLN A 71 -22.60 -19.62 0.11
N ILE A 72 -22.46 -20.12 1.34
CA ILE A 72 -21.68 -21.33 1.65
C ILE A 72 -22.63 -22.46 2.03
N LEU A 73 -22.42 -23.62 1.44
CA LEU A 73 -23.02 -24.89 1.85
C LEU A 73 -22.01 -25.64 2.72
N GLY A 74 -22.42 -25.99 3.93
CA GLY A 74 -21.74 -26.96 4.79
C GLY A 74 -22.37 -28.34 4.63
N GLU A 75 -21.59 -29.39 4.87
CA GLU A 75 -22.11 -30.76 5.04
C GLU A 75 -21.28 -31.45 6.13
N ALA A 76 -21.87 -32.47 6.76
CA ALA A 76 -21.22 -33.22 7.82
C ALA A 76 -21.53 -34.71 7.72
N LEU A 77 -20.50 -35.54 7.88
CA LEU A 77 -20.63 -37.00 7.93
C LEU A 77 -19.94 -37.52 9.19
N GLU A 78 -20.54 -38.52 9.82
CA GLU A 78 -20.03 -39.20 11.00
C GLU A 78 -19.56 -40.62 10.59
N PRO A 79 -18.26 -40.84 10.38
CA PRO A 79 -17.74 -42.18 10.11
C PRO A 79 -18.01 -43.11 11.29
N VAL A 80 -18.60 -44.28 11.00
CA VAL A 80 -18.88 -45.27 12.04
C VAL A 80 -17.58 -45.74 12.69
N GLY A 81 -17.56 -45.75 14.03
CA GLY A 81 -16.42 -46.21 14.81
C GLY A 81 -15.38 -45.14 15.13
N THR A 82 -15.67 -43.85 14.86
CA THR A 82 -14.84 -42.73 15.32
C THR A 82 -15.69 -41.72 16.10
N GLU A 83 -15.03 -40.90 16.91
CA GLU A 83 -15.65 -39.74 17.58
C GLU A 83 -15.55 -38.46 16.74
N HIS A 84 -15.08 -38.58 15.49
CA HIS A 84 -14.74 -37.45 14.62
C HIS A 84 -15.77 -37.28 13.52
N GLN A 85 -15.83 -36.08 12.96
CA GLN A 85 -16.72 -35.76 11.84
C GLN A 85 -15.91 -35.32 10.62
N LEU A 86 -16.33 -35.79 9.44
CA LEU A 86 -15.92 -35.20 8.19
C LEU A 86 -16.80 -33.98 7.92
N ARG A 87 -16.18 -32.85 7.62
CA ARG A 87 -16.85 -31.59 7.32
C ARG A 87 -16.52 -31.16 5.89
N TYR A 88 -17.54 -30.82 5.13
CA TYR A 88 -17.39 -30.20 3.82
C TYR A 88 -17.87 -28.75 3.89
N GLN A 89 -17.18 -27.86 3.18
CA GLN A 89 -17.62 -26.49 2.98
C GLN A 89 -17.34 -26.01 1.56
N SER A 90 -18.36 -25.48 0.90
CA SER A 90 -18.26 -25.06 -0.51
C SER A 90 -17.30 -23.89 -0.74
N ASN A 91 -16.91 -23.12 0.30
CA ASN A 91 -15.91 -22.05 0.18
C ASN A 91 -14.46 -22.54 0.29
N ARG A 92 -14.22 -23.83 0.54
CA ARG A 92 -12.89 -24.43 0.70
C ARG A 92 -12.57 -25.47 -0.37
N VAL A 93 -13.32 -25.46 -1.47
CA VAL A 93 -13.12 -26.41 -2.58
C VAL A 93 -12.97 -25.66 -3.90
N PRO A 94 -12.33 -26.28 -4.90
CA PRO A 94 -12.24 -25.70 -6.23
C PRO A 94 -13.60 -25.28 -6.78
N GLY A 95 -13.67 -24.10 -7.39
CA GLY A 95 -14.90 -23.54 -7.96
C GLY A 95 -15.52 -22.39 -7.16
N ARG A 96 -15.02 -22.08 -5.96
CA ARG A 96 -15.41 -20.87 -5.20
C ARG A 96 -14.85 -19.59 -5.85
N ARG A 97 -15.40 -19.17 -7.00
CA ARG A 97 -14.92 -17.99 -7.74
C ARG A 97 -15.01 -16.69 -6.96
N ALA A 98 -16.04 -16.54 -6.13
CA ALA A 98 -16.24 -15.33 -5.34
C ALA A 98 -15.09 -15.02 -4.37
N ALA A 99 -14.33 -16.03 -3.91
CA ALA A 99 -13.14 -15.78 -3.07
C ALA A 99 -11.96 -15.20 -3.87
N TYR A 100 -11.96 -15.38 -5.20
CA TYR A 100 -10.93 -14.92 -6.11
C TYR A 100 -11.39 -13.74 -6.99
N ALA A 101 -12.50 -13.09 -6.63
CA ALA A 101 -13.03 -11.92 -7.32
C ALA A 101 -12.98 -10.70 -6.39
N TYR A 102 -12.55 -9.56 -6.93
CA TYR A 102 -12.39 -8.32 -6.18
C TYR A 102 -13.15 -7.19 -6.88
N ASP A 103 -14.14 -6.61 -6.20
CA ASP A 103 -14.97 -5.53 -6.74
C ASP A 103 -14.32 -4.17 -6.51
N ILE A 104 -14.03 -3.46 -7.61
CA ILE A 104 -13.27 -2.23 -7.61
C ILE A 104 -14.14 -1.12 -8.18
N ARG A 105 -14.44 -0.10 -7.37
CA ARG A 105 -15.02 1.16 -7.83
C ARG A 105 -13.89 2.06 -8.33
N LEU A 106 -13.77 2.19 -9.65
CA LEU A 106 -12.74 2.96 -10.32
C LEU A 106 -12.98 4.48 -10.24
N SER A 107 -14.24 4.91 -10.21
CA SER A 107 -14.59 6.32 -10.13
C SER A 107 -15.84 6.60 -9.29
N GLY A 108 -15.89 7.81 -8.75
CA GLY A 108 -17.05 8.38 -8.06
C GLY A 108 -18.14 8.84 -9.03
N ASP A 109 -19.18 9.45 -8.48
CA ASP A 109 -20.29 10.07 -9.22
C ASP A 109 -19.87 11.27 -10.09
N ALA A 110 -18.81 11.97 -9.70
CA ALA A 110 -18.18 13.03 -10.47
C ALA A 110 -16.70 12.75 -10.71
N ILE A 111 -16.25 12.99 -11.94
CA ILE A 111 -14.83 12.97 -12.34
C ILE A 111 -14.45 14.31 -12.97
N PRO A 112 -13.20 14.81 -12.81
CA PRO A 112 -12.77 16.01 -13.52
C PRO A 112 -12.78 15.80 -15.04
N ASP A 113 -13.27 16.78 -15.80
CA ASP A 113 -13.29 16.73 -17.27
C ASP A 113 -11.90 16.69 -17.92
N THR A 114 -10.86 17.01 -17.13
CA THR A 114 -9.46 16.97 -17.55
C THR A 114 -8.81 15.60 -17.42
N VAL A 115 -9.51 14.60 -16.86
CA VAL A 115 -9.03 13.23 -16.82
C VAL A 115 -8.98 12.69 -18.24
N ARG A 116 -7.82 12.21 -18.65
CA ARG A 116 -7.60 11.61 -19.96
C ARG A 116 -7.96 10.14 -19.98
N GLU A 117 -7.60 9.41 -18.92
CA GLU A 117 -7.89 7.99 -18.76
C GLU A 117 -7.83 7.58 -17.28
N ILE A 118 -8.46 6.46 -16.98
CA ILE A 118 -8.38 5.80 -15.68
C ILE A 118 -7.47 4.58 -15.82
N ARG A 119 -6.42 4.50 -15.00
CA ARG A 119 -5.53 3.34 -14.92
C ARG A 119 -5.84 2.52 -13.67
N LEU A 120 -5.83 1.20 -13.81
CA LEU A 120 -5.92 0.25 -12.71
C LEU A 120 -4.67 -0.63 -12.73
N GLU A 121 -4.02 -0.74 -11.59
CA GLU A 121 -2.94 -1.70 -11.37
C GLU A 121 -3.33 -2.64 -10.22
N VAL A 122 -3.15 -3.93 -10.43
CA VAL A 122 -3.39 -4.95 -9.41
C VAL A 122 -2.14 -5.81 -9.24
N TYR A 123 -1.73 -5.99 -8.00
CA TYR A 123 -0.56 -6.76 -7.60
C TYR A 123 -0.99 -7.87 -6.65
N VAL A 124 -0.77 -9.13 -7.02
CA VAL A 124 -1.13 -10.29 -6.19
C VAL A 124 -0.19 -11.45 -6.50
N ALA A 125 0.32 -12.11 -5.47
CA ALA A 125 1.18 -13.31 -5.58
C ALA A 125 2.35 -13.16 -6.58
N GLY A 126 2.97 -11.98 -6.62
CA GLY A 126 4.09 -11.66 -7.53
C GLY A 126 3.69 -11.31 -8.97
N ARG A 127 2.40 -11.37 -9.32
CA ARG A 127 1.87 -10.99 -10.64
C ARG A 127 1.39 -9.54 -10.65
N ARG A 128 1.45 -8.92 -11.82
CA ARG A 128 1.04 -7.53 -12.07
C ARG A 128 0.04 -7.49 -13.22
N TYR A 129 -1.08 -6.82 -12.99
CA TYR A 129 -2.12 -6.62 -13.99
C TYR A 129 -2.33 -5.13 -14.21
N PHE A 130 -2.43 -4.72 -15.48
CA PHE A 130 -2.60 -3.33 -15.87
C PHE A 130 -3.82 -3.22 -16.77
N TYR A 131 -4.72 -2.30 -16.43
CA TYR A 131 -5.91 -2.00 -17.22
C TYR A 131 -6.04 -0.49 -17.42
N THR A 132 -6.63 -0.11 -18.55
CA THR A 132 -6.94 1.28 -18.89
C THR A 132 -8.41 1.37 -19.27
N PHE A 133 -9.06 2.44 -18.83
CA PHE A 133 -10.47 2.70 -19.09
C PHE A 133 -10.67 4.15 -19.53
N ASP A 134 -11.66 4.36 -20.40
CA ASP A 134 -12.14 5.70 -20.74
C ASP A 134 -12.71 6.40 -19.50
N PRO A 135 -12.51 7.72 -19.36
CA PRO A 135 -13.05 8.49 -18.24
C PRO A 135 -14.58 8.46 -18.26
N ALA A 136 -15.18 7.92 -17.20
CA ALA A 136 -16.61 8.01 -16.95
C ALA A 136 -16.92 7.96 -15.45
N PRO A 137 -18.01 8.59 -14.99
CA PRO A 137 -18.46 8.48 -13.60
C PRO A 137 -18.99 7.07 -13.29
N ASN A 138 -18.98 6.71 -12.01
CA ASN A 138 -19.49 5.45 -11.46
C ASN A 138 -19.00 4.19 -12.17
N ARG A 139 -17.76 4.20 -12.67
CA ARG A 139 -17.15 3.02 -13.28
C ARG A 139 -16.77 2.02 -12.19
N THR A 140 -17.13 0.76 -12.44
CA THR A 140 -16.75 -0.39 -11.63
C THR A 140 -16.05 -1.42 -12.49
N PHE A 141 -15.23 -2.25 -11.88
CA PHE A 141 -14.54 -3.37 -12.50
C PHE A 141 -14.37 -4.48 -11.47
N THR A 142 -14.66 -5.72 -11.87
CA THR A 142 -14.43 -6.89 -11.04
C THR A 142 -13.16 -7.56 -11.54
N PHE A 143 -12.11 -7.55 -10.71
CA PHE A 143 -10.88 -8.26 -10.98
C PHE A 143 -11.06 -9.72 -10.59
N GLU A 144 -10.78 -10.63 -11.51
CA GLU A 144 -10.78 -12.07 -11.26
C GLU A 144 -9.35 -12.60 -11.26
N TRP A 145 -9.03 -13.44 -10.28
CA TRP A 145 -7.74 -14.10 -10.14
C TRP A 145 -7.89 -15.61 -10.24
N ASP A 146 -6.92 -16.26 -10.88
CA ASP A 146 -6.87 -17.71 -11.07
C ASP A 146 -6.37 -18.47 -9.84
N GLY A 147 -5.84 -17.76 -8.83
CA GLY A 147 -5.26 -18.36 -7.63
C GLY A 147 -3.82 -18.85 -7.82
N GLU A 148 -3.13 -18.40 -8.87
CA GLU A 148 -1.74 -18.77 -9.16
C GLU A 148 -0.75 -17.62 -8.93
N ASP A 149 0.44 -17.97 -8.46
CA ASP A 149 1.58 -17.07 -8.38
C ASP A 149 2.25 -16.82 -9.74
N ALA A 150 3.27 -15.96 -9.75
CA ALA A 150 4.03 -15.61 -10.96
C ALA A 150 4.72 -16.80 -11.67
N TYR A 151 4.80 -17.97 -11.02
CA TYR A 151 5.40 -19.19 -11.57
C TYR A 151 4.34 -20.20 -12.03
N GLY A 152 3.05 -19.84 -12.02
CA GLY A 152 1.95 -20.73 -12.38
C GLY A 152 1.66 -21.78 -11.30
N ARG A 153 2.09 -21.56 -10.06
CA ARG A 153 1.81 -22.47 -8.95
C ARG A 153 0.57 -21.99 -8.23
N ARG A 154 -0.34 -22.91 -7.94
CA ARG A 154 -1.50 -22.60 -7.12
C ARG A 154 -1.09 -22.30 -5.69
N VAL A 155 -1.55 -21.18 -5.15
CA VAL A 155 -1.25 -20.75 -3.77
C VAL A 155 -2.44 -21.00 -2.86
N GLN A 156 -2.13 -21.33 -1.60
CA GLN A 156 -3.12 -21.68 -0.59
C GLN A 156 -3.37 -20.51 0.37
N GLY A 157 -4.61 -20.37 0.82
CA GLY A 157 -5.02 -19.30 1.74
C GLY A 157 -5.18 -17.95 1.03
N ARG A 158 -5.55 -16.92 1.80
CA ARG A 158 -5.69 -15.58 1.24
C ARG A 158 -4.31 -14.96 1.02
N GLN A 159 -4.13 -14.34 -0.12
CA GLN A 159 -2.91 -13.64 -0.51
C GLN A 159 -3.09 -12.13 -0.42
N PRO A 160 -2.07 -11.38 0.02
CA PRO A 160 -2.06 -9.94 -0.04
C PRO A 160 -2.27 -9.46 -1.48
N ILE A 161 -3.16 -8.48 -1.64
CA ILE A 161 -3.44 -7.81 -2.90
C ILE A 161 -3.29 -6.31 -2.71
N THR A 162 -2.58 -5.67 -3.63
CA THR A 162 -2.49 -4.20 -3.72
C THR A 162 -3.22 -3.75 -4.99
N VAL A 163 -4.17 -2.84 -4.83
CA VAL A 163 -4.98 -2.26 -5.89
C VAL A 163 -4.68 -0.77 -5.97
N ARG A 164 -4.18 -0.30 -7.11
CA ARG A 164 -3.88 1.12 -7.36
C ARG A 164 -4.80 1.64 -8.45
N ILE A 165 -5.53 2.70 -8.16
CA ILE A 165 -6.43 3.37 -9.11
C ILE A 165 -5.83 4.74 -9.41
N GLY A 166 -5.68 5.07 -10.68
CA GLY A 166 -5.02 6.28 -11.15
C GLY A 166 -5.90 7.08 -12.09
N PHE A 167 -6.00 8.40 -11.87
CA PHE A 167 -6.48 9.33 -12.89
C PHE A 167 -5.28 9.96 -13.58
N THR A 168 -5.17 9.73 -14.87
CA THR A 168 -4.09 10.27 -15.70
C THR A 168 -4.55 11.55 -16.38
N TYR A 169 -3.68 12.55 -16.36
CA TYR A 169 -3.93 13.89 -16.87
C TYR A 169 -2.82 14.29 -17.84
N ASP A 170 -3.16 15.12 -18.81
CA ASP A 170 -2.17 15.86 -19.58
C ASP A 170 -1.56 16.95 -18.69
N MET A 171 -0.25 16.89 -18.49
CA MET A 171 0.46 17.87 -17.67
C MET A 171 0.59 19.19 -18.41
N HIS A 172 0.83 20.26 -17.67
CA HIS A 172 1.03 21.60 -18.20
C HIS A 172 2.37 22.15 -17.74
N TYR A 173 3.03 22.94 -18.59
CA TYR A 173 4.16 23.74 -18.17
C TYR A 173 3.66 24.88 -17.28
N GLY A 174 4.23 24.99 -16.08
CA GLY A 174 3.93 26.04 -15.11
C GLY A 174 4.81 27.26 -15.32
N PHE A 175 4.21 28.45 -15.39
CA PHE A 175 4.92 29.73 -15.42
C PHE A 175 4.64 30.52 -14.13
N PRO A 176 5.62 31.26 -13.57
CA PRO A 176 5.47 31.91 -12.26
C PRO A 176 4.27 32.86 -12.19
N ARG A 177 3.48 32.75 -11.13
CA ARG A 177 2.41 33.71 -10.82
C ARG A 177 3.08 35.02 -10.36
N GLY A 178 2.83 36.11 -11.07
CA GLY A 178 3.38 37.43 -10.70
C GLY A 178 4.29 38.10 -11.73
N LEU A 179 4.42 37.56 -12.95
CA LEU A 179 5.13 38.23 -14.04
C LEU A 179 4.31 39.29 -14.79
N ARG A 180 3.10 39.63 -14.30
CA ARG A 180 2.45 40.91 -14.67
C ARG A 180 3.06 42.04 -13.84
N GLY A 181 4.29 42.43 -14.17
CA GLY A 181 4.99 43.57 -13.56
C GLY A 181 6.16 43.15 -12.66
N GLU A 182 7.37 43.47 -13.13
CA GLU A 182 8.66 43.55 -12.42
C GLU A 182 8.63 43.29 -10.90
N ARG A 183 8.98 42.06 -10.47
CA ARG A 183 9.59 41.66 -9.16
C ARG A 183 9.48 40.16 -8.84
N GLY A 184 8.77 39.35 -9.62
CA GLY A 184 8.66 37.91 -9.41
C GLY A 184 9.80 37.10 -10.04
N GLY A 185 10.84 36.76 -9.28
CA GLY A 185 11.85 35.77 -9.69
C GLY A 185 11.31 34.35 -9.58
N SER A 186 11.82 33.42 -10.41
CA SER A 186 11.44 32.00 -10.39
C SER A 186 12.61 31.04 -10.19
N PHE A 187 13.83 31.56 -10.26
CA PHE A 187 15.03 30.81 -9.97
C PHE A 187 15.00 30.24 -8.56
N GLY A 188 15.07 28.91 -8.45
CA GLY A 188 15.01 28.20 -7.17
C GLY A 188 13.64 28.17 -6.49
N ALA A 189 12.56 28.61 -7.15
CA ALA A 189 11.21 28.57 -6.59
C ALA A 189 10.62 27.14 -6.65
N PRO A 190 9.90 26.68 -5.61
CA PRO A 190 9.25 25.38 -5.63
C PRO A 190 8.16 25.34 -6.71
N GLY A 191 8.19 24.31 -7.57
CA GLY A 191 7.35 24.17 -8.76
C GLY A 191 5.90 23.71 -8.50
N ASP A 192 5.23 24.31 -7.51
CA ASP A 192 3.84 23.99 -7.16
C ASP A 192 2.82 24.97 -7.78
N ALA A 193 1.55 24.58 -7.84
CA ALA A 193 0.44 25.39 -8.36
C ALA A 193 0.15 26.67 -7.53
N SER A 194 0.68 26.78 -6.31
CA SER A 194 0.62 28.01 -5.51
C SER A 194 1.53 29.13 -6.03
N THR A 195 2.67 28.75 -6.62
CA THR A 195 3.70 29.65 -7.15
C THR A 195 3.68 29.76 -8.68
N PHE A 196 3.13 28.77 -9.38
CA PHE A 196 3.07 28.72 -10.84
C PHE A 196 1.62 28.62 -11.36
N ALA A 197 1.36 29.19 -12.54
CA ALA A 197 0.14 29.04 -13.32
C ALA A 197 0.40 28.13 -14.52
N ALA A 198 -0.49 27.18 -14.80
CA ALA A 198 -0.41 26.37 -16.01
C ALA A 198 -0.63 27.28 -17.24
N VAL A 199 0.34 27.30 -18.17
CA VAL A 199 0.29 28.20 -19.35
C VAL A 199 0.19 27.47 -20.68
N ALA A 200 0.68 26.23 -20.78
CA ALA A 200 0.64 25.44 -22.00
C ALA A 200 0.63 23.95 -21.67
N ARG A 201 -0.07 23.15 -22.49
CA ARG A 201 -0.05 21.69 -22.39
C ARG A 201 1.38 21.18 -22.65
N ALA A 202 1.87 20.35 -21.75
CA ALA A 202 3.13 19.64 -21.90
C ALA A 202 2.91 18.32 -22.65
N ARG A 203 3.99 17.69 -23.12
CA ARG A 203 3.92 16.37 -23.76
C ARG A 203 3.82 15.22 -22.76
N GLN A 204 4.10 15.50 -21.49
CA GLN A 204 4.14 14.54 -20.41
C GLN A 204 2.74 14.32 -19.82
N GLU A 205 2.53 13.12 -19.31
CA GLU A 205 1.35 12.74 -18.55
C GLU A 205 1.72 12.61 -17.07
N GLY A 206 0.78 12.92 -16.20
CA GLY A 206 0.89 12.73 -14.77
C GLY A 206 -0.30 11.95 -14.27
N THR A 207 -0.08 11.03 -13.34
CA THR A 207 -1.16 10.23 -12.75
C THR A 207 -1.23 10.48 -11.25
N LYS A 208 -2.43 10.82 -10.76
CA LYS A 208 -2.71 10.84 -9.33
C LYS A 208 -3.29 9.51 -8.93
N TRP A 209 -2.63 8.83 -7.99
CA TRP A 209 -2.97 7.49 -7.55
C TRP A 209 -3.66 7.50 -6.18
N VAL A 210 -4.55 6.54 -5.99
CA VAL A 210 -4.98 6.05 -4.67
C VAL A 210 -4.64 4.57 -4.60
N GLU A 211 -4.21 4.10 -3.44
CA GLU A 211 -3.80 2.72 -3.21
C GLU A 211 -4.65 2.09 -2.10
N PHE A 212 -5.05 0.84 -2.33
CA PHE A 212 -5.78 0.01 -1.38
C PHE A 212 -5.03 -1.31 -1.21
N THR A 213 -4.96 -1.78 0.02
CA THR A 213 -4.43 -3.11 0.34
C THR A 213 -5.56 -3.99 0.89
N GLY A 214 -5.46 -5.29 0.64
CA GLY A 214 -6.41 -6.26 1.14
C GLY A 214 -5.89 -7.68 0.97
N ALA A 215 -6.79 -8.65 1.03
CA ALA A 215 -6.46 -10.04 0.78
C ALA A 215 -7.52 -10.73 -0.09
N ILE A 216 -7.07 -11.61 -1.00
CA ILE A 216 -7.88 -12.34 -1.99
C ILE A 216 -7.52 -13.82 -2.00
N GLY A 217 -8.47 -14.70 -2.32
CA GLY A 217 -8.30 -16.16 -2.32
C GLY A 217 -8.93 -16.81 -1.09
N THR A 218 -8.70 -18.11 -0.93
CA THR A 218 -9.21 -18.93 0.18
C THR A 218 -8.29 -20.13 0.41
N LEU A 219 -8.44 -20.78 1.55
CA LEU A 219 -7.81 -22.08 1.80
C LEU A 219 -8.62 -23.18 1.10
N GLU A 220 -7.96 -23.98 0.25
CA GLU A 220 -8.58 -25.16 -0.33
C GLU A 220 -8.23 -26.42 0.50
N VAL A 221 -9.23 -27.05 1.11
CA VAL A 221 -9.04 -28.23 1.97
C VAL A 221 -8.74 -29.50 1.18
N SER A 222 -8.85 -29.48 -0.16
CA SER A 222 -8.41 -30.59 -1.01
C SER A 222 -6.94 -30.95 -0.77
N ALA A 223 -6.11 -30.00 -0.34
CA ALA A 223 -4.72 -30.25 0.05
C ALA A 223 -4.57 -31.19 1.26
N LEU A 224 -5.62 -31.38 2.07
CA LEU A 224 -5.64 -32.32 3.21
C LEU A 224 -5.85 -33.79 2.77
N GLY A 225 -6.10 -34.05 1.48
CA GLY A 225 -6.13 -35.40 0.92
C GLY A 225 -7.44 -36.17 1.14
N LEU A 226 -8.47 -35.55 1.71
CA LEU A 226 -9.78 -36.17 1.98
C LEU A 226 -10.85 -35.78 0.95
N GLY A 227 -10.46 -35.55 -0.31
CA GLY A 227 -11.41 -35.32 -1.40
C GLY A 227 -12.29 -34.07 -1.25
N GLY A 228 -11.78 -33.02 -0.60
CA GLY A 228 -12.53 -31.78 -0.31
C GLY A 228 -13.27 -31.78 1.03
N TRP A 229 -13.17 -32.86 1.80
CA TRP A 229 -13.58 -32.92 3.21
C TRP A 229 -12.41 -32.53 4.12
N GLY A 230 -12.71 -32.03 5.31
CA GLY A 230 -11.78 -31.85 6.42
C GLY A 230 -12.23 -32.65 7.64
N LEU A 231 -11.32 -32.89 8.58
CA LEU A 231 -11.67 -33.43 9.90
C LEU A 231 -12.03 -32.28 10.83
N ASP A 232 -13.07 -32.45 11.65
CA ASP A 232 -13.54 -31.47 12.62
C ASP A 232 -12.44 -31.03 13.60
N GLN A 233 -11.56 -31.96 14.00
CA GLN A 233 -10.42 -31.71 14.90
C GLN A 233 -9.16 -31.16 14.20
N LEU A 234 -9.12 -31.17 12.86
CA LEU A 234 -7.94 -30.70 12.12
C LEU A 234 -8.11 -29.22 11.77
N HIS A 235 -7.21 -28.38 12.29
CA HIS A 235 -7.22 -26.94 12.06
C HIS A 235 -5.98 -26.54 11.26
N VAL A 236 -6.10 -25.49 10.46
CA VAL A 236 -5.01 -24.98 9.63
C VAL A 236 -4.81 -23.51 9.95
N PHE A 237 -3.59 -23.14 10.36
CA PHE A 237 -3.21 -21.75 10.53
C PHE A 237 -2.48 -21.26 9.29
N SER A 238 -2.92 -20.11 8.76
CA SER A 238 -2.24 -19.44 7.66
C SER A 238 -1.39 -18.29 8.20
N PRO A 239 -0.06 -18.33 8.05
CA PRO A 239 0.83 -17.31 8.60
C PRO A 239 0.83 -16.01 7.77
N ILE A 240 0.25 -16.02 6.56
CA ILE A 240 0.24 -14.89 5.64
C ILE A 240 -0.87 -13.89 6.00
N ASP A 241 -2.10 -14.40 6.16
CA ASP A 241 -3.29 -13.62 6.51
C ASP A 241 -3.64 -13.73 8.00
N HIS A 242 -2.82 -14.43 8.80
CA HIS A 242 -3.02 -14.70 10.22
C HIS A 242 -4.41 -15.25 10.55
N THR A 243 -4.95 -16.09 9.66
CA THR A 243 -6.28 -16.68 9.81
C THR A 243 -6.19 -18.13 10.27
N LEU A 244 -6.95 -18.47 11.32
CA LEU A 244 -7.11 -19.86 11.77
C LEU A 244 -8.37 -20.45 11.13
N TYR A 245 -8.18 -21.45 10.27
CA TYR A 245 -9.24 -22.22 9.64
C TYR A 245 -9.55 -23.43 10.51
N LEU A 246 -10.70 -23.40 11.20
CA LEU A 246 -11.14 -24.49 12.06
C LEU A 246 -11.70 -25.65 11.23
N GLY A 247 -11.62 -26.86 11.78
CA GLY A 247 -12.04 -28.11 11.12
C GLY A 247 -13.55 -28.24 11.02
N ASP A 248 -14.28 -27.63 11.95
CA ASP A 248 -15.73 -27.41 11.87
C ASP A 248 -16.13 -26.40 10.77
N GLY A 249 -15.14 -25.75 10.16
CA GLY A 249 -15.30 -24.84 9.06
C GLY A 249 -15.70 -23.40 9.47
N ARG A 250 -15.58 -23.05 10.74
CA ARG A 250 -15.44 -21.65 11.14
C ARG A 250 -14.04 -21.13 10.75
N ARG A 251 -13.88 -19.81 10.73
CA ARG A 251 -12.58 -19.16 10.67
C ARG A 251 -12.48 -18.15 11.81
N ILE A 252 -11.26 -17.89 12.26
CA ILE A 252 -10.94 -16.81 13.19
C ILE A 252 -9.93 -15.93 12.47
N ASP A 253 -10.36 -14.74 12.08
CA ASP A 253 -9.54 -13.72 11.42
C ASP A 253 -8.85 -12.83 12.47
N ARG A 254 -7.80 -12.11 12.08
CA ARG A 254 -7.10 -11.16 12.98
C ARG A 254 -8.05 -10.12 13.59
N SER A 255 -9.09 -9.71 12.88
CA SER A 255 -10.10 -8.76 13.36
C SER A 255 -10.99 -9.31 14.46
N ASP A 256 -11.09 -10.64 14.59
CA ASP A 256 -11.92 -11.30 15.61
C ASP A 256 -11.19 -11.39 16.96
N VAL A 257 -9.88 -11.15 16.96
CA VAL A 257 -9.04 -11.14 18.16
C VAL A 257 -8.90 -9.69 18.64
N VAL A 258 -9.19 -9.46 19.92
CA VAL A 258 -8.98 -8.15 20.55
C VAL A 258 -7.50 -7.77 20.44
N GLY A 259 -7.21 -6.55 20.00
CA GLY A 259 -5.84 -6.04 19.96
C GLY A 259 -5.20 -6.14 21.34
N VAL A 260 -4.12 -6.91 21.44
CA VAL A 260 -3.35 -7.03 22.68
C VAL A 260 -2.37 -5.87 22.72
N VAL A 261 -2.43 -5.07 23.78
CA VAL A 261 -1.40 -4.08 24.10
C VAL A 261 -0.43 -4.76 25.04
N GLU A 262 0.78 -5.01 24.58
CA GLU A 262 1.86 -5.57 25.37
C GLU A 262 2.99 -4.55 25.53
N HIS A 263 3.73 -4.69 26.61
CA HIS A 263 4.92 -3.90 26.83
C HIS A 263 6.10 -4.52 26.08
N THR A 264 6.86 -3.72 25.34
CA THR A 264 8.06 -4.18 24.61
C THR A 264 9.35 -3.54 25.11
N ALA A 265 9.25 -2.39 25.78
CA ALA A 265 10.37 -1.69 26.39
C ALA A 265 9.88 -0.76 27.50
N GLY A 266 10.66 -0.63 28.58
CA GLY A 266 10.31 0.15 29.75
C GLY A 266 9.87 -0.72 30.93
N LYS A 267 9.91 -0.18 32.15
CA LYS A 267 9.20 -0.71 33.33
C LYS A 267 8.37 0.33 34.09
N GLY A 268 8.22 1.52 33.51
CA GLY A 268 7.79 2.73 34.20
C GLY A 268 8.98 3.42 34.89
N CYS A 269 8.99 4.75 34.86
CA CYS A 269 10.09 5.56 35.39
C CYS A 269 9.51 6.55 36.41
N ASP A 270 10.11 6.63 37.60
CA ASP A 270 9.73 7.63 38.60
C ASP A 270 10.28 9.03 38.26
N GLU A 271 11.29 9.10 37.38
CA GLU A 271 11.95 10.33 36.93
C GLU A 271 12.27 10.28 35.43
N SER A 272 12.48 11.44 34.80
CA SER A 272 12.89 11.53 33.39
C SER A 272 14.28 10.91 33.19
N VAL A 273 14.40 10.06 32.17
CA VAL A 273 15.65 9.39 31.82
C VAL A 273 16.42 10.26 30.83
N TRP A 274 17.65 10.65 31.18
CA TRP A 274 18.48 11.54 30.35
C TRP A 274 19.61 10.80 29.62
N ALA A 275 19.77 9.50 29.83
CA ALA A 275 20.78 8.66 29.19
C ALA A 275 20.19 7.30 28.83
N ILE A 276 20.77 6.60 27.85
CA ILE A 276 20.30 5.26 27.49
C ILE A 276 20.73 4.27 28.58
N ASP A 277 19.75 3.65 29.24
CA ASP A 277 19.97 2.55 30.17
C ASP A 277 19.98 1.22 29.39
N GLU A 278 21.17 0.74 29.06
CA GLU A 278 21.34 -0.47 28.24
C GLU A 278 20.99 -1.76 29.00
N GLY A 279 20.41 -2.73 28.30
CA GLY A 279 20.06 -4.03 28.87
C GLY A 279 18.70 -4.56 28.38
N PRO A 280 18.13 -5.57 29.05
CA PRO A 280 16.85 -6.16 28.64
C PRO A 280 15.74 -5.11 28.64
N ALA A 281 15.07 -4.90 27.51
CA ALA A 281 14.21 -3.74 27.27
C ALA A 281 13.09 -3.59 28.30
N LEU A 282 12.52 -4.71 28.75
CA LEU A 282 11.43 -4.74 29.75
C LEU A 282 11.88 -4.40 31.18
N GLU A 283 13.17 -4.35 31.45
CA GLU A 283 13.73 -4.08 32.78
C GLU A 283 14.28 -2.66 32.93
N ARG A 284 14.29 -1.90 31.84
CA ARG A 284 14.90 -0.56 31.78
C ARG A 284 13.88 0.54 31.91
N CYS A 285 14.33 1.71 32.29
CA CYS A 285 13.55 2.93 32.27
C CYS A 285 13.71 3.59 30.89
N VAL A 286 12.61 3.94 30.22
CA VAL A 286 12.63 4.57 28.88
C VAL A 286 11.53 5.64 28.83
N THR A 287 11.85 6.82 28.33
CA THR A 287 10.91 7.94 28.14
C THR A 287 11.04 8.52 26.72
N PRO A 288 10.64 7.76 25.68
CA PRO A 288 10.93 8.12 24.30
C PRO A 288 10.08 9.31 23.83
N SER A 289 10.70 10.29 23.19
CA SER A 289 10.03 11.45 22.59
C SER A 289 9.65 11.21 21.13
N ALA A 290 10.37 10.32 20.45
CA ALA A 290 10.10 9.89 19.08
C ALA A 290 10.65 8.48 18.85
N ILE A 291 10.03 7.74 17.91
CA ILE A 291 10.44 6.37 17.54
C ILE A 291 10.45 6.19 16.01
N ALA A 292 11.26 5.25 15.54
CA ALA A 292 11.30 4.80 14.15
C ALA A 292 11.59 3.29 14.08
N ALA A 293 10.84 2.57 13.24
CA ALA A 293 11.08 1.15 13.01
C ALA A 293 12.23 0.95 12.01
N GLY A 294 13.17 0.07 12.34
CA GLY A 294 14.22 -0.43 11.47
C GLY A 294 13.72 -1.52 10.53
N HIS A 295 14.52 -1.84 9.51
CA HIS A 295 14.18 -2.86 8.52
C HIS A 295 14.36 -4.30 9.01
N ALA A 296 15.14 -4.52 10.08
CA ALA A 296 15.41 -5.84 10.64
C ALA A 296 14.70 -6.08 11.98
N GLY A 297 13.66 -5.28 12.27
CA GLY A 297 12.83 -5.43 13.46
C GLY A 297 13.30 -4.63 14.67
N GLU A 298 14.31 -3.78 14.51
CA GLU A 298 14.73 -2.84 15.54
C GLU A 298 13.73 -1.69 15.69
N VAL A 299 13.72 -1.05 16.86
CA VAL A 299 13.00 0.20 17.08
C VAL A 299 14.00 1.22 17.61
N TYR A 300 14.31 2.22 16.80
CA TYR A 300 15.11 3.36 17.22
C TYR A 300 14.24 4.37 17.94
N PHE A 301 14.80 5.03 18.95
CA PHE A 301 14.09 6.04 19.72
C PHE A 301 15.00 7.18 20.15
N ILE A 302 14.40 8.35 20.37
CA ILE A 302 15.05 9.51 20.98
C ILE A 302 14.63 9.59 22.44
N GLU A 303 15.61 9.61 23.34
CA GLU A 303 15.40 9.78 24.77
C GLU A 303 15.45 11.28 25.15
N ALA A 304 14.86 11.67 26.27
CA ALA A 304 14.75 13.07 26.69
C ALA A 304 16.10 13.81 26.78
N GLY A 305 17.20 13.10 27.03
CA GLY A 305 18.56 13.64 27.06
C GLY A 305 19.26 13.80 25.72
N ASN A 306 18.51 13.85 24.61
CA ASN A 306 19.06 14.02 23.26
C ASN A 306 19.97 12.86 22.83
N LYS A 307 19.63 11.65 23.28
CA LYS A 307 20.34 10.41 22.97
C LYS A 307 19.50 9.52 22.08
N VAL A 308 20.15 8.83 21.15
CA VAL A 308 19.49 7.85 20.30
C VAL A 308 19.74 6.46 20.86
N GLY A 309 18.65 5.77 21.21
CA GLY A 309 18.67 4.37 21.60
C GLY A 309 18.09 3.47 20.51
N VAL A 310 18.36 2.18 20.61
CA VAL A 310 17.75 1.13 19.80
C VAL A 310 17.27 -0.01 20.69
N VAL A 311 16.03 -0.43 20.49
CA VAL A 311 15.52 -1.72 20.95
C VAL A 311 15.81 -2.72 19.84
N THR A 312 16.65 -3.72 20.10
CA THR A 312 17.00 -4.75 19.11
C THR A 312 15.89 -5.80 18.98
N ALA A 313 15.92 -6.58 17.91
CA ALA A 313 14.96 -7.67 17.69
C ALA A 313 15.00 -8.75 18.80
N GLU A 314 16.11 -8.86 19.53
CA GLU A 314 16.27 -9.74 20.68
C GLU A 314 15.72 -9.14 22.00
N GLY A 315 15.16 -7.94 21.96
CA GLY A 315 14.57 -7.28 23.13
C GLY A 315 15.60 -6.62 24.04
N MET A 316 16.70 -6.10 23.48
CA MET A 316 17.73 -5.38 24.24
C MET A 316 17.75 -3.89 23.87
N ILE A 317 17.91 -3.01 24.86
CA ILE A 317 18.19 -1.59 24.67
C ILE A 317 19.70 -1.36 24.60
N ARG A 318 20.13 -0.57 23.63
CA ARG A 318 21.51 -0.11 23.46
C ARG A 318 21.55 1.37 23.04
N GLU A 319 22.59 2.09 23.43
CA GLU A 319 22.88 3.40 22.86
C GLU A 319 23.34 3.21 21.41
N TYR A 320 22.69 3.91 20.49
CA TYR A 320 22.98 3.79 19.06
C TYR A 320 24.01 4.81 18.60
N ALA A 321 23.79 6.08 18.94
CA ALA A 321 24.65 7.17 18.51
C ALA A 321 24.54 8.37 19.44
N ASP A 322 25.67 9.09 19.55
CA ASP A 322 25.70 10.42 20.12
C ASP A 322 25.57 11.46 19.00
N VAL A 323 24.58 12.33 19.10
CA VAL A 323 24.31 13.34 18.07
C VAL A 323 24.51 14.73 18.67
N PRO A 324 25.46 15.53 18.17
CA PRO A 324 25.81 16.83 18.74
C PRO A 324 24.81 17.95 18.40
N ALA A 325 23.60 17.59 17.93
CA ALA A 325 22.53 18.50 17.59
C ALA A 325 21.25 18.09 18.31
N ARG A 326 20.37 19.05 18.55
CA ARG A 326 19.06 18.78 19.16
C ARG A 326 18.20 17.93 18.21
N LEU A 327 17.70 16.83 18.74
CA LEU A 327 16.85 15.86 18.06
C LEU A 327 15.38 16.14 18.37
N GLU A 328 14.54 16.15 17.34
CA GLU A 328 13.09 16.35 17.46
C GLU A 328 12.30 15.20 16.83
N GLU A 329 12.85 14.61 15.77
CA GLU A 329 12.23 13.52 15.03
C GLU A 329 13.29 12.51 14.61
N ILE A 330 12.87 11.26 14.44
CA ILE A 330 13.69 10.15 13.99
C ILE A 330 12.94 9.38 12.90
N ARG A 331 13.65 9.00 11.84
CA ARG A 331 13.11 8.29 10.68
C ARG A 331 14.17 7.35 10.14
N VAL A 332 13.75 6.20 9.61
CA VAL A 332 14.65 5.31 8.87
C VAL A 332 14.41 5.53 7.37
N GLY A 333 15.47 5.90 6.65
CA GLY A 333 15.49 6.07 5.20
C GLY A 333 15.29 4.75 4.45
N GLN A 334 14.95 4.85 3.16
CA GLN A 334 14.82 3.68 2.29
C GLN A 334 16.14 2.91 2.12
N ASP A 335 17.28 3.56 2.33
CA ASP A 335 18.61 2.98 2.35
C ASP A 335 18.99 2.35 3.71
N GLY A 336 18.06 2.37 4.67
CA GLY A 336 18.24 1.84 6.02
C GLY A 336 19.07 2.72 6.94
N ARG A 337 19.42 3.94 6.53
CA ARG A 337 20.05 4.91 7.42
C ARG A 337 19.03 5.60 8.30
N LEU A 338 19.47 5.92 9.51
CA LEU A 338 18.72 6.72 10.47
C LEU A 338 18.94 8.23 10.23
#